data_AF-A0A965EB98-F1
#
_entry.id   AF-A0A965EB98-F1
#
_cell.length_a   1.000
_cell.length_b   1.000
_cell.length_c   1.000
_cell.angle_alpha   90.00
_cell.angle_beta   90.00
_cell.angle_gamma   90.00
#
_symmetry.space_group_name_H-M   'P 1'
#
loop_
_entity.id
_entity.type
_entity.pdbx_description
1 polymer ?
#
loop_
_entity_poly.entity_id
_entity_poly.type
_entity_poly.pdbx_seq_one_letter_code
_entity_poly.pdbx_strand_id
1 'polypeptide(L)' 'MVYDYSGYPGGLKSETYQNLLDRKPGDAIRRSIRGMLPKGPLGRQMIKKLQVYPGVEHPHAAQSPKVFAIDHAKAR' A
#
# COMPACT_ATOMS: atom_id res chain seq x y z
N MET A 1 -3.53 -4.86 14.29
CA MET A 1 -2.57 -3.79 14.68
C MET A 1 -1.41 -3.78 13.70
N VAL A 2 -0.87 -2.60 13.40
CA VAL A 2 0.34 -2.39 12.58
C VAL A 2 1.49 -2.10 13.52
N TYR A 3 2.63 -2.75 13.32
CA TYR A 3 3.82 -2.60 14.15
C TYR A 3 4.97 -2.06 13.33
N ASP A 4 5.69 -1.07 13.86
CA ASP A 4 6.91 -0.52 13.29
C ASP A 4 7.96 -0.41 14.41
N TYR A 5 9.21 -0.77 14.11
CA TYR A 5 10.31 -0.68 15.06
C TYR A 5 11.39 0.26 14.54
N SER A 6 11.82 1.21 15.37
CA SER A 6 12.81 2.22 14.97
C SER A 6 14.26 1.72 14.98
N GLY A 7 14.55 0.59 15.65
CA GLY A 7 15.91 0.09 15.85
C GLY A 7 16.49 0.37 17.24
N TYR A 8 15.91 1.30 18.01
CA TYR A 8 16.36 1.68 19.35
C TYR A 8 15.59 0.95 20.46
N PRO A 9 16.19 0.73 21.65
CA PRO A 9 15.48 0.20 22.81
C PRO A 9 14.22 1.04 23.13
N GLY A 10 13.08 0.38 23.31
CA GLY A 10 11.77 1.05 23.50
C GLY A 10 11.15 1.65 22.22
N GLY A 11 11.77 1.45 21.06
CA GLY A 11 11.36 2.03 19.79
C GLY A 11 10.21 1.32 19.06
N LEU A 12 9.50 0.42 19.73
CA LEU A 12 8.36 -0.30 19.14
C LEU A 12 7.12 0.58 19.15
N LYS A 13 6.59 0.87 17.97
CA LYS A 13 5.34 1.61 17.78
C LYS A 13 4.27 0.64 17.30
N SER A 14 3.07 0.79 17.85
CA SER A 14 1.90 0.06 17.39
C SER A 14 0.74 1.03 17.15
N GLU A 15 0.02 0.83 16.06
CA GLU A 15 -1.20 1.58 15.75
C GLU A 15 -2.28 0.65 15.20
N THR A 16 -3.55 1.07 15.26
CA THR A 16 -4.63 0.35 14.59
C THR A 16 -4.51 0.55 13.07
N TYR A 17 -5.01 -0.42 12.29
CA TYR A 17 -4.99 -0.28 10.83
C TYR A 17 -5.85 0.91 10.37
N GLN A 18 -6.96 1.16 11.06
CA GLN A 18 -7.84 2.29 10.81
C GLN A 18 -7.11 3.62 10.97
N ASN A 19 -6.36 3.81 12.07
CA ASN A 19 -5.59 5.04 12.27
C ASN A 19 -4.51 5.24 11.18
N LEU A 20 -3.87 4.15 10.72
CA LEU A 20 -2.92 4.23 9.60
C LEU A 20 -3.64 4.58 8.29
N LEU A 21 -4.82 4.03 8.04
CA LEU A 21 -5.64 4.30 6.87
C LEU A 21 -6.06 5.77 6.82
N ASP A 22 -6.49 6.34 7.95
CA ASP A 22 -6.91 7.74 8.03
C ASP A 22 -5.71 8.70 7.84
N ARG A 23 -4.57 8.38 8.45
CA ARG A 23 -3.36 9.23 8.41
C ARG A 23 -2.60 9.14 7.09
N LYS A 24 -2.46 7.92 6.54
CA LYS A 24 -1.66 7.59 5.36
C LYS A 24 -2.30 6.44 4.57
N PRO A 25 -3.44 6.68 3.90
CA PRO A 25 -4.18 5.63 3.20
C PRO A 25 -3.34 4.96 2.11
N GLY A 26 -2.53 5.73 1.38
CA GLY A 26 -1.64 5.20 0.34
C GLY A 26 -0.60 4.21 0.87
N ASP A 27 -0.01 4.49 2.04
CA ASP A 27 0.96 3.59 2.67
C ASP A 27 0.27 2.35 3.25
N ALA A 28 -0.95 2.48 3.79
CA ALA A 28 -1.73 1.36 4.29
C ALA A 28 -1.97 0.32 3.19
N ILE A 29 -2.43 0.76 2.02
CA ILE A 29 -2.68 -0.10 0.86
C ILE A 29 -1.37 -0.67 0.29
N ARG A 30 -0.34 0.18 0.14
CA ARG A 30 0.98 -0.24 -0.35
C ARG A 30 1.61 -1.31 0.54
N ARG A 31 1.49 -1.19 1.87
CA ARG A 31 1.98 -2.20 2.83
C ARG A 31 1.24 -3.54 2.67
N SER A 32 -0.08 -3.51 2.52
CA SER A 32 -0.88 -4.72 2.27
C SER A 32 -0.45 -5.44 1.00
N ILE A 33 -0.35 -4.72 -0.13
CA ILE A 33 0.07 -5.32 -1.41
C ILE A 33 1.52 -5.81 -1.34
N ARG A 34 2.43 -5.06 -0.70
CA ARG A 34 3.82 -5.50 -0.50
C ARG A 34 3.90 -6.83 0.26
N GLY A 35 2.99 -7.07 1.20
CA GLY A 35 2.90 -8.35 1.92
C GLY A 35 2.49 -9.54 1.04
N MET A 36 1.76 -9.30 -0.04
CA MET A 36 1.33 -10.31 -1.01
C MET A 36 2.37 -10.62 -2.09
N LEU A 37 3.42 -9.80 -2.21
CA LEU A 37 4.48 -9.98 -3.21
C LEU A 37 5.58 -10.95 -2.74
N PRO A 38 6.33 -11.57 -3.67
CA PRO A 38 7.46 -12.42 -3.34
C PRO A 38 8.51 -11.67 -2.49
N LYS A 39 8.98 -12.29 -1.41
CA LYS A 39 10.03 -11.70 -0.56
C LYS A 39 11.39 -11.85 -1.24
N GLY A 40 11.82 -10.84 -1.98
CA GLY A 40 13.11 -10.84 -2.66
C GLY A 40 13.37 -9.59 -3.51
N PRO A 41 14.49 -9.56 -4.26
CA PRO A 41 14.82 -8.46 -5.17
C PRO A 41 13.72 -8.19 -6.19
N LEU A 42 13.10 -9.25 -6.72
CA LEU A 42 11.99 -9.14 -7.68
C LEU A 42 10.78 -8.44 -7.06
N GLY A 43 10.33 -8.84 -5.87
CA GLY A 43 9.20 -8.18 -5.19
C GLY A 43 9.49 -6.71 -4.88
N ARG A 44 10.75 -6.37 -4.54
CA ARG A 44 11.20 -4.97 -4.36
C ARG A 44 11.17 -4.17 -5.66
N GLN A 45 11.33 -4.81 -6.83
CA GLN A 45 11.17 -4.17 -8.13
C GLN A 45 9.68 -4.05 -8.51
N MET A 46 8.88 -5.09 -8.26
CA MET A 46 7.44 -5.09 -8.55
C MET A 46 6.70 -3.99 -7.80
N ILE A 47 6.98 -3.79 -6.51
CA ILE A 47 6.29 -2.78 -5.70
C ILE A 47 6.56 -1.35 -6.18
N LYS A 48 7.67 -1.09 -6.89
CA LYS A 48 7.96 0.23 -7.47
C LYS A 48 7.03 0.60 -8.63
N LYS A 49 6.40 -0.38 -9.26
CA LYS A 49 5.42 -0.17 -10.34
C LYS A 49 4.04 0.21 -9.80
N LEU A 50 3.79 0.01 -8.50
CA LEU A 50 2.52 0.32 -7.86
C LEU A 50 2.49 1.79 -7.42
N GLN A 51 1.58 2.56 -8.03
CA GLN A 51 1.24 3.91 -7.60
C GLN A 51 -0.13 3.91 -6.94
N VAL A 52 -0.20 4.43 -5.72
CA VAL A 52 -1.43 4.52 -4.92
C VAL A 52 -1.66 5.98 -4.59
N TYR A 53 -2.82 6.50 -4.98
CA TYR A 53 -3.23 7.88 -4.75
C TYR A 53 -4.37 7.90 -3.73
N PRO A 54 -4.35 8.83 -2.76
CA PRO A 54 -5.41 8.98 -1.78
C PRO A 54 -6.68 9.63 -2.36
N GLY A 55 -6.55 10.39 -3.44
CA GLY A 55 -7.65 11.07 -4.13
C GLY A 55 -8.12 10.34 -5.38
N VAL A 56 -9.10 10.93 -6.06
CA VAL A 56 -9.70 10.38 -7.29
C VAL A 56 -8.84 10.60 -8.54
N GLU A 57 -7.89 11.54 -8.50
CA GLU A 57 -7.04 11.89 -9.64
C GLU A 57 -5.63 11.29 -9.55
N HIS A 58 -5.03 11.06 -10.72
CA HIS A 58 -3.63 10.64 -10.85
C HIS A 58 -2.91 11.44 -11.96
N PRO A 59 -1.59 11.72 -11.81
CA PRO A 59 -0.83 12.51 -12.78
C PRO A 59 -0.44 11.73 -14.06
N HIS A 60 -0.88 10.49 -14.22
CA HIS A 60 -0.44 9.59 -15.30
C HIS A 60 -1.32 9.62 -16.56
N ALA A 61 -1.98 10.75 -16.83
CA ALA A 61 -2.85 10.90 -18.01
C ALA A 61 -2.10 10.62 -19.34
N ALA A 62 -0.82 11.01 -19.43
CA ALA A 62 0.01 10.80 -20.62
C ALA A 62 0.26 9.31 -20.96
N GLN A 63 0.04 8.40 -20.00
CA GLN A 63 0.24 6.96 -20.20
C GLN A 63 -1.02 6.27 -20.77
N SER A 64 -2.11 7.02 -20.99
CA SER A 64 -3.40 6.49 -21.44
C SER A 64 -3.85 5.24 -20.67
N PRO A 65 -3.93 5.31 -19.32
CA PRO A 65 -4.28 4.16 -18.50
C PRO A 65 -5.70 3.66 -18.83
N LYS A 66 -5.85 2.33 -18.87
CA LYS A 66 -7.15 1.68 -19.06
C LYS A 66 -7.72 1.27 -17.71
N VAL A 67 -8.99 1.57 -17.50
CA VAL A 67 -9.71 1.16 -16.29
C VAL A 67 -9.80 -0.37 -16.27
N PHE A 68 -9.45 -0.97 -15.14
CA PHE A 68 -9.53 -2.40 -14.90
C PHE A 68 -10.52 -2.67 -13.78
N ALA A 69 -11.67 -3.27 -14.13
CA ALA A 69 -12.70 -3.67 -13.17
C ALA A 69 -12.42 -5.06 -12.61
N ILE A 70 -12.69 -5.28 -11.32
CA ILE A 70 -12.53 -6.57 -10.65
C ILE A 70 -13.93 -7.10 -10.29
N ASP A 71 -14.58 -7.75 -11.26
CA ASP A 71 -16.01 -8.11 -11.18
C ASP A 71 -16.36 -9.13 -10.08
N HIS A 72 -15.38 -9.91 -9.63
CA HIS A 72 -15.56 -10.97 -8.62
C HIS A 72 -15.07 -10.57 -7.23
N ALA A 73 -14.74 -9.29 -6.99
CA ALA A 73 -14.39 -8.81 -5.67
C ALA A 73 -15.65 -8.73 -4.79
N LYS A 74 -15.92 -9.77 -3.98
CA LYS A 74 -16.92 -9.70 -2.92
C LYS A 74 -16.38 -8.83 -1.78
N ALA A 75 -16.93 -7.62 -1.63
CA ALA A 75 -16.87 -6.91 -0.37
C ALA A 75 -17.66 -7.74 0.66
N ARG A 76 -16.99 -8.11 1.75
CA ARG A 76 -17.61 -8.85 2.86
C ARG A 76 -18.22 -7.88 3.85
#